data_AF-A0A7S0XDA4-F1
#
_entry.id   AF-A0A7S0XDA4-F1
#
_cell.length_a   1.000
_cell.length_b   1.000
_cell.length_c   1.000
_cell.angle_alpha   90.00
_cell.angle_beta   90.00
_cell.angle_gamma   90.00
#
_symmetry.space_group_name_H-M   'P 1'
#
loop_
_entity.id
_entity.type
_entity.pdbx_description
1 polymer ?
#
loop_
_entity_poly.entity_id
_entity_poly.type
_entity_poly.pdbx_seq_one_letter_code
_entity_poly.pdbx_strand_id
1 'polypeptide(L)'
;KRFREFKTIDEKLAWLDSSSGQQILSQRPRLNELYQSGRLQAMLHSPEWVSKLDDWLDIAPDTMKTKEWKPHIDTTVREMISRASNRPSISFPHENKLNMLVDGYTIIRNVIPNDLIHSAIKFVNYTIGNNHNPDAVTRFGDLTSISSGHPAILSLYYDTDVVGYTQSLLHGNSNYNDNHKRGLITNYISKINGIDRMESLPKVGQGQIALRFPDLNDMPTDRQIYIGGKHWHIDGIEKGKHSAFTILIGVALSDQLYPFYGNLCVHPGSHYTLQSLVKEFAFSTMGLIDDDKDISIDSPLINHKSKPDLGEPVQILLHTGDVVFVHHKVAHLGSTNYSSDIRR
;
A
#
# COMPACT_ATOMS: atom_id res chain seq x y z
N LYS A 1 -38.65 14.07 5.51
CA LYS A 1 -37.55 14.62 6.33
C LYS A 1 -36.28 13.87 6.01
N ARG A 2 -35.19 14.62 5.96
CA ARG A 2 -33.82 14.16 5.69
C ARG A 2 -33.21 13.57 6.95
N PHE A 3 -32.27 12.63 6.83
CA PHE A 3 -31.67 11.94 7.98
C PHE A 3 -31.03 12.93 8.98
N ARG A 4 -30.36 13.96 8.45
CA ARG A 4 -29.72 15.00 9.27
C ARG A 4 -30.71 15.93 10.01
N GLU A 5 -31.98 15.93 9.63
CA GLU A 5 -33.01 16.80 10.23
C GLU A 5 -33.52 16.26 11.57
N PHE A 6 -33.20 15.00 11.89
CA PHE A 6 -33.54 14.36 13.15
C PHE A 6 -32.47 14.63 14.20
N LYS A 7 -32.90 15.04 15.39
CA LYS A 7 -31.99 15.53 16.44
C LYS A 7 -31.66 14.48 17.47
N THR A 8 -32.54 13.50 17.67
CA THR A 8 -32.32 12.43 18.63
C THR A 8 -31.92 11.14 17.93
N ILE A 9 -31.24 10.26 18.68
CA ILE A 9 -30.87 8.93 18.16
C ILE A 9 -32.12 8.12 17.84
N ASP A 10 -33.15 8.18 18.69
CA ASP A 10 -34.41 7.45 18.48
C ASP A 10 -35.13 7.90 17.21
N GLU A 11 -35.12 9.21 16.91
CA GLU A 11 -35.67 9.75 15.66
C GLU A 11 -34.88 9.27 14.43
N LYS A 12 -33.54 9.20 14.54
CA LYS A 12 -32.67 8.68 13.47
C LYS A 12 -32.85 7.18 13.24
N LEU A 13 -33.02 6.40 14.30
CA LEU A 13 -33.34 4.98 14.23
C LEU A 13 -34.72 4.75 13.59
N ALA A 14 -35.74 5.47 14.05
CA ALA A 14 -37.08 5.40 13.46
C ALA A 14 -37.09 5.80 11.97
N TRP A 15 -36.21 6.73 11.56
CA TRP A 15 -36.05 7.05 10.15
C TRP A 15 -35.39 5.94 9.35
N LEU A 16 -34.38 5.25 9.89
CA LEU A 16 -33.77 4.08 9.23
C LEU A 16 -34.80 2.96 8.99
N ASP A 17 -35.73 2.80 9.91
CA ASP A 17 -36.83 1.82 9.81
C ASP A 17 -37.97 2.29 8.87
N SER A 18 -37.96 3.56 8.45
CA SER A 18 -38.97 4.12 7.55
C SER A 18 -38.75 3.67 6.09
N SER A 19 -39.78 3.83 5.25
CA SER A 19 -39.69 3.54 3.81
C SER A 19 -38.54 4.29 3.12
N SER A 20 -38.27 5.53 3.51
CA SER A 20 -37.18 6.34 2.97
C SER A 20 -35.81 5.83 3.40
N GLY A 21 -35.67 5.43 4.68
CA GLY A 21 -34.44 4.85 5.21
C GLY A 21 -34.13 3.51 4.54
N GLN A 22 -35.12 2.62 4.45
CA GLN A 22 -34.98 1.33 3.78
C GLN A 22 -34.68 1.47 2.29
N GLN A 23 -35.25 2.46 1.60
CA GLN A 23 -34.89 2.77 0.22
C GLN A 23 -33.41 3.13 0.07
N ILE A 24 -32.87 3.98 0.95
CA ILE A 24 -31.45 4.37 0.94
C ILE A 24 -30.54 3.18 1.30
N LEU A 25 -30.92 2.36 2.28
CA LEU A 25 -30.19 1.15 2.64
C LEU A 25 -30.16 0.14 1.50
N SER A 26 -31.28 -0.06 0.79
CA SER A 26 -31.35 -0.99 -0.35
C SER A 26 -30.40 -0.61 -1.49
N GLN A 27 -30.12 0.68 -1.67
CA GLN A 27 -29.20 1.20 -2.67
C GLN A 27 -27.73 1.12 -2.21
N ARG A 28 -27.46 0.72 -0.96
CA ARG A 28 -26.14 0.77 -0.33
C ARG A 28 -25.85 -0.51 0.45
N PRO A 29 -25.38 -1.58 -0.23
CA PRO A 29 -25.22 -2.91 0.36
C PRO A 29 -24.42 -2.91 1.67
N ARG A 30 -23.35 -2.11 1.76
CA ARG A 30 -22.52 -2.03 2.97
C ARG A 30 -23.21 -1.33 4.14
N LEU A 31 -23.98 -0.27 3.89
CA LEU A 31 -24.76 0.38 4.96
C LEU A 31 -25.89 -0.52 5.42
N ASN A 32 -26.53 -1.24 4.49
CA ASN A 32 -27.53 -2.23 4.83
C ASN A 32 -26.93 -3.34 5.71
N GLU A 33 -25.76 -3.88 5.36
CA GLU A 33 -25.05 -4.86 6.19
C GLU A 33 -24.75 -4.33 7.60
N LEU A 34 -24.29 -3.09 7.72
CA LEU A 34 -24.07 -2.44 9.03
C LEU A 34 -25.37 -2.27 9.81
N TYR A 35 -26.48 -1.95 9.13
CA TYR A 35 -27.79 -1.84 9.74
C TYR A 35 -28.31 -3.20 10.23
N GLN A 36 -28.28 -4.23 9.39
CA GLN A 36 -28.71 -5.59 9.72
C GLN A 36 -27.89 -6.21 10.86
N SER A 37 -26.61 -5.87 10.96
CA SER A 37 -25.72 -6.35 12.06
C SER A 37 -25.85 -5.54 13.36
N GLY A 38 -26.69 -4.50 13.41
CA GLY A 38 -26.81 -3.58 14.54
C GLY A 38 -25.60 -2.65 14.73
N ARG A 39 -24.55 -2.78 13.91
CA ARG A 39 -23.35 -1.93 13.97
C ARG A 39 -23.68 -0.48 13.63
N LEU A 40 -24.59 -0.23 12.69
CA LEU A 40 -25.00 1.12 12.33
C LEU A 40 -25.67 1.84 13.52
N GLN A 41 -26.40 1.09 14.35
CA GLN A 41 -27.03 1.60 15.56
C GLN A 41 -25.95 1.96 16.60
N ALA A 42 -24.96 1.08 16.80
CA ALA A 42 -23.81 1.36 17.65
C ALA A 42 -23.02 2.61 17.19
N MET A 43 -22.91 2.82 15.87
CA MET A 43 -22.27 4.02 15.30
C MET A 43 -23.06 5.30 15.60
N LEU A 44 -24.39 5.26 15.69
CA LEU A 44 -25.20 6.43 16.05
C LEU A 44 -24.98 6.90 17.49
N HIS A 45 -24.56 6.00 18.38
CA HIS A 45 -24.19 6.35 19.76
C HIS A 45 -22.77 6.90 19.89
N SER A 46 -21.98 6.89 18.81
CA SER A 46 -20.61 7.42 18.82
C SER A 46 -20.55 8.84 18.21
N PRO A 47 -20.15 9.87 18.97
CA PRO A 47 -20.08 11.25 18.50
C PRO A 47 -19.22 11.44 17.25
N GLU A 48 -18.18 10.62 17.08
CA GLU A 48 -17.24 10.67 15.96
C GLU A 48 -17.88 10.26 14.63
N TRP A 49 -18.95 9.46 14.69
CA TRP A 49 -19.61 8.90 13.51
C TRP A 49 -20.85 9.68 13.09
N VAL A 50 -21.47 10.46 14.00
CA VAL A 50 -22.73 11.17 13.72
C VAL A 50 -22.62 12.05 12.46
N SER A 51 -21.55 12.83 12.32
CA SER A 51 -21.34 13.69 11.15
C SER A 51 -21.16 12.89 9.86
N LYS A 52 -20.47 11.74 9.92
CA LYS A 52 -20.27 10.87 8.73
C LYS A 52 -21.57 10.17 8.33
N LEU A 53 -22.37 9.76 9.31
CA LEU A 53 -23.67 9.14 9.07
C LEU A 53 -24.65 10.12 8.43
N ASP A 54 -24.58 11.39 8.80
CA ASP A 54 -25.35 12.44 8.12
C ASP A 54 -24.96 12.55 6.64
N ASP A 55 -23.66 12.54 6.31
CA ASP A 55 -23.23 12.55 4.91
C ASP A 55 -23.62 11.27 4.15
N TRP A 56 -23.55 10.13 4.83
CA TRP A 56 -23.86 8.84 4.21
C TRP A 56 -25.35 8.67 3.96
N LEU A 57 -26.22 9.10 4.88
CA LEU A 57 -27.64 8.81 4.82
C LEU A 57 -28.47 9.96 4.21
N ASP A 58 -27.86 11.12 3.91
CA ASP A 58 -28.62 12.31 3.48
C ASP A 58 -28.51 12.69 2.00
N ILE A 59 -28.05 11.78 1.14
CA ILE A 59 -28.00 12.02 -0.31
C ILE A 59 -29.40 11.83 -0.92
N ALA A 60 -29.94 12.90 -1.52
CA ALA A 60 -31.28 12.90 -2.11
C ALA A 60 -31.37 12.04 -3.39
N PRO A 61 -32.43 11.24 -3.58
CA PRO A 61 -32.61 10.37 -4.76
C PRO A 61 -32.52 11.13 -6.10
N ASP A 62 -33.03 12.36 -6.16
CA ASP A 62 -33.12 13.16 -7.39
C ASP A 62 -31.81 13.89 -7.79
N THR A 63 -30.75 13.77 -7.00
CA THR A 63 -29.44 14.34 -7.37
C THR A 63 -28.59 13.43 -8.26
N MET A 64 -29.11 12.26 -8.66
CA MET A 64 -28.46 11.33 -9.59
C MET A 64 -28.71 11.62 -11.08
N LYS A 65 -29.22 12.80 -11.46
CA LYS A 65 -28.97 13.31 -12.83
C LYS A 65 -27.52 13.75 -12.90
N THR A 66 -26.64 12.83 -13.30
CA THR A 66 -25.26 13.06 -13.77
C THR A 66 -24.69 14.41 -13.36
N LYS A 67 -24.53 14.65 -12.05
CA LYS A 67 -23.31 15.32 -11.65
C LYS A 67 -22.26 14.30 -12.02
N GLU A 68 -21.58 14.54 -13.14
CA GLU A 68 -20.22 14.04 -13.30
C GLU A 68 -19.59 14.15 -11.92
N TRP A 69 -19.33 13.01 -11.32
CA TRP A 69 -18.51 12.98 -10.13
C TRP A 69 -17.15 13.42 -10.64
N LYS A 70 -16.92 14.74 -10.59
CA LYS A 70 -15.59 15.30 -10.67
C LYS A 70 -14.93 14.75 -9.43
N PRO A 71 -13.97 13.82 -9.57
CA PRO A 71 -13.28 13.33 -8.40
C PRO A 71 -12.77 14.56 -7.63
N HIS A 72 -12.81 14.52 -6.30
CA HIS A 72 -12.03 15.45 -5.47
C HIS A 72 -10.52 15.14 -5.66
N ILE A 73 -10.05 15.18 -6.91
CA ILE A 73 -8.66 15.08 -7.38
C ILE A 73 -8.09 16.49 -7.63
N ASP A 74 -8.90 17.55 -7.43
CA ASP A 74 -8.38 18.92 -7.34
C ASP A 74 -7.66 19.19 -6.01
N THR A 75 -7.67 18.23 -5.08
CA THR A 75 -6.90 18.30 -3.84
C THR A 75 -5.42 18.17 -4.17
N THR A 76 -4.66 19.24 -3.93
CA THR A 76 -3.22 19.22 -4.16
C THR A 76 -2.55 18.20 -3.23
N VAL A 77 -1.42 17.60 -3.64
CA VAL A 77 -0.62 16.71 -2.76
C VAL A 77 -0.31 17.38 -1.41
N ARG A 78 -0.18 18.72 -1.39
CA ARG A 78 0.01 19.51 -0.17
C ARG A 78 -1.18 19.41 0.78
N GLU A 79 -2.41 19.49 0.28
CA GLU A 79 -3.61 19.33 1.09
C GLU A 79 -3.73 17.91 1.64
N MET A 80 -3.40 16.88 0.85
CA MET A 80 -3.39 15.49 1.29
C MET A 80 -2.41 15.28 2.45
N ILE A 81 -1.18 15.81 2.32
CA ILE A 81 -0.18 15.80 3.39
C ILE A 81 -0.70 16.54 4.63
N SER A 82 -1.34 17.70 4.45
CA SER A 82 -1.90 18.47 5.56
C SER A 82 -3.01 17.69 6.30
N ARG A 83 -3.91 17.02 5.57
CA ARG A 83 -4.95 16.16 6.17
C ARG A 83 -4.33 14.99 6.92
N ALA A 84 -3.36 14.30 6.31
CA ALA A 84 -2.64 13.19 6.95
C ALA A 84 -1.95 13.63 8.25
N SER A 85 -1.38 14.83 8.27
CA SER A 85 -0.69 15.40 9.44
C SER A 85 -1.66 15.70 10.61
N ASN A 86 -2.92 15.97 10.29
CA ASN A 86 -3.97 16.29 11.27
C ASN A 86 -4.79 15.05 11.71
N ARG A 87 -4.47 13.85 11.21
CA ARG A 87 -5.17 12.63 11.63
C ARG A 87 -4.81 12.25 13.07
N PRO A 88 -5.73 11.62 13.82
CA PRO A 88 -5.40 10.99 15.08
C PRO A 88 -4.24 10.00 14.91
N SER A 89 -3.32 9.99 15.88
CA SER A 89 -2.23 9.00 15.89
C SER A 89 -2.83 7.60 16.00
N ILE A 90 -2.50 6.74 15.04
CA ILE A 90 -2.87 5.34 15.04
C ILE A 90 -1.64 4.51 15.36
N SER A 91 -1.78 3.51 16.23
CA SER A 91 -0.68 2.58 16.49
C SER A 91 -0.63 1.53 15.40
N PHE A 92 0.58 1.26 14.90
CA PHE A 92 0.84 0.05 14.14
C PHE A 92 0.57 -1.17 15.04
N PRO A 93 -0.25 -2.14 14.60
CA PRO A 93 -0.67 -3.24 15.47
C PRO A 93 0.51 -4.09 15.95
N HIS A 94 0.44 -4.60 17.18
CA HIS A 94 1.57 -5.26 17.83
C HIS A 94 2.01 -6.54 17.09
N GLU A 95 1.08 -7.42 16.74
CA GLU A 95 1.40 -8.64 15.96
C GLU A 95 2.04 -8.30 14.62
N ASN A 96 1.55 -7.26 13.93
CA ASN A 96 2.15 -6.80 12.69
C ASN A 96 3.60 -6.32 12.89
N LYS A 97 3.95 -5.69 14.03
CA LYS A 97 5.35 -5.33 14.35
C LYS A 97 6.22 -6.56 14.53
N LEU A 98 5.71 -7.60 15.19
CA LEU A 98 6.44 -8.85 15.38
C LEU A 98 6.72 -9.53 14.04
N ASN A 99 5.74 -9.58 13.14
CA ASN A 99 5.94 -10.13 11.79
C ASN A 99 6.97 -9.31 10.99
N MET A 100 6.94 -7.97 11.08
CA MET A 100 7.97 -7.13 10.46
C MET A 100 9.38 -7.42 11.02
N LEU A 101 9.50 -7.74 12.31
CA LEU A 101 10.79 -8.06 12.93
C LEU A 101 11.30 -9.43 12.49
N VAL A 102 10.44 -10.46 12.57
CA VAL A 102 10.79 -11.87 12.35
C VAL A 102 10.83 -12.21 10.87
N ASP A 103 9.80 -11.85 10.11
CA ASP A 103 9.65 -12.25 8.71
C ASP A 103 10.06 -11.14 7.75
N GLY A 104 10.13 -9.90 8.23
CA GLY A 104 10.46 -8.73 7.41
C GLY A 104 9.27 -8.19 6.64
N TYR A 105 8.08 -8.77 6.78
CA TYR A 105 6.87 -8.27 6.14
C TYR A 105 5.64 -8.52 7.00
N THR A 106 4.54 -7.83 6.69
CA THR A 106 3.25 -8.05 7.33
C THR A 106 2.10 -7.53 6.46
N ILE A 107 0.88 -7.99 6.73
CA ILE A 107 -0.31 -7.60 5.98
C ILE A 107 -1.32 -6.98 6.96
N ILE A 108 -1.87 -5.84 6.58
CA ILE A 108 -3.03 -5.23 7.24
C ILE A 108 -4.20 -5.31 6.27
N ARG A 109 -5.27 -5.97 6.69
CA ARG A 109 -6.40 -6.31 5.81
C ARG A 109 -7.39 -5.15 5.69
N ASN A 110 -7.95 -4.97 4.50
CA ASN A 110 -9.06 -4.06 4.22
C ASN A 110 -8.83 -2.63 4.75
N VAL A 111 -7.63 -2.08 4.51
CA VAL A 111 -7.24 -0.74 4.97
C VAL A 111 -7.72 0.33 3.99
N ILE A 112 -7.77 -0.01 2.70
CA ILE A 112 -8.11 0.96 1.66
C ILE A 112 -9.61 0.90 1.37
N PRO A 113 -10.32 2.04 1.46
CA PRO A 113 -11.71 2.14 1.03
C PRO A 113 -11.91 1.89 -0.48
N ASN A 114 -13.02 1.23 -0.83
CA ASN A 114 -13.35 0.87 -2.22
C ASN A 114 -13.42 2.07 -3.18
N ASP A 115 -13.82 3.25 -2.72
CA ASP A 115 -13.87 4.46 -3.54
C ASP A 115 -12.48 4.93 -3.97
N LEU A 116 -11.48 4.83 -3.08
CA LEU A 116 -10.08 5.12 -3.43
C LEU A 116 -9.50 4.06 -4.37
N ILE A 117 -9.84 2.79 -4.15
CA ILE A 117 -9.47 1.68 -5.05
C ILE A 117 -10.03 1.93 -6.46
N HIS A 118 -11.32 2.22 -6.58
CA HIS A 118 -11.95 2.48 -7.88
C HIS A 118 -11.32 3.70 -8.58
N SER A 119 -11.02 4.76 -7.83
CA SER A 119 -10.33 5.94 -8.36
C SER A 119 -8.94 5.59 -8.91
N ALA A 120 -8.16 4.82 -8.15
CA ALA A 120 -6.85 4.34 -8.56
C ALA A 120 -6.94 3.43 -9.80
N ILE A 121 -7.83 2.44 -9.80
CA ILE A 121 -8.04 1.52 -10.94
C ILE A 121 -8.46 2.29 -12.19
N LYS A 122 -9.36 3.28 -12.07
CA LYS A 122 -9.76 4.12 -13.21
C LYS A 122 -8.55 4.84 -13.81
N PHE A 123 -7.69 5.41 -12.96
CA PHE A 123 -6.45 6.04 -13.42
C PHE A 123 -5.50 5.02 -14.08
N VAL A 124 -5.27 3.86 -13.43
CA VAL A 124 -4.41 2.79 -13.97
C VAL A 124 -4.90 2.33 -15.35
N ASN A 125 -6.20 2.06 -15.50
CA ASN A 125 -6.78 1.65 -16.78
C ASN A 125 -6.68 2.74 -17.84
N TYR A 126 -6.90 4.00 -17.46
CA TYR A 126 -6.69 5.14 -18.36
C TYR A 126 -5.24 5.22 -18.84
N THR A 127 -4.27 5.03 -17.94
CA THR A 127 -2.85 5.05 -18.31
C THR A 127 -2.47 3.88 -19.21
N ILE A 128 -2.95 2.66 -18.92
CA ILE A 128 -2.74 1.48 -19.76
C ILE A 128 -3.34 1.71 -21.16
N GLY A 129 -4.57 2.22 -21.24
CA GLY A 129 -5.27 2.43 -22.51
C GLY A 129 -4.67 3.53 -23.39
N ASN A 130 -4.06 4.57 -22.79
CA ASN A 130 -3.48 5.70 -23.52
C ASN A 130 -1.98 5.59 -23.79
N ASN A 131 -1.27 4.65 -23.15
CA ASN A 131 0.12 4.37 -23.48
C ASN A 131 0.19 3.59 -24.81
N HIS A 132 0.18 4.32 -25.92
CA HIS A 132 0.31 3.80 -27.30
C HIS A 132 1.71 3.30 -27.65
N ASN A 133 2.42 2.61 -26.74
CA ASN A 133 3.69 1.97 -27.12
C ASN A 133 3.45 0.47 -27.42
N PRO A 134 3.18 0.09 -28.69
CA PRO A 134 2.96 -1.30 -29.08
C PRO A 134 4.19 -2.20 -28.86
N ASP A 135 5.40 -1.65 -28.71
CA ASP A 135 6.60 -2.42 -28.39
C ASP A 135 6.77 -2.69 -26.88
N ALA A 136 6.09 -1.91 -26.03
CA ALA A 136 6.02 -2.19 -24.59
C ALA A 136 5.09 -3.38 -24.29
N VAL A 137 4.17 -3.65 -25.22
CA VAL A 137 3.26 -4.80 -25.23
C VAL A 137 4.02 -6.06 -25.67
N THR A 138 4.93 -6.03 -26.64
CA THR A 138 5.63 -7.25 -27.09
C THR A 138 6.73 -7.76 -26.16
N ARG A 139 7.20 -6.95 -25.20
CA ARG A 139 8.03 -7.36 -24.06
C ARG A 139 7.24 -7.23 -22.75
N PHE A 140 6.15 -7.98 -22.61
CA PHE A 140 5.27 -7.95 -21.43
C PHE A 140 5.96 -8.22 -20.08
N GLY A 141 7.22 -8.65 -20.07
CA GLY A 141 8.08 -8.72 -18.89
C GLY A 141 8.62 -7.38 -18.38
N ASP A 142 8.57 -6.28 -19.17
CA ASP A 142 9.26 -5.01 -18.88
C ASP A 142 8.33 -3.80 -18.62
N LEU A 143 7.01 -3.89 -18.88
CA LEU A 143 6.02 -2.94 -18.34
C LEU A 143 5.69 -3.28 -16.87
N THR A 144 6.72 -3.52 -16.06
CA THR A 144 6.54 -3.98 -14.68
C THR A 144 6.06 -2.87 -13.76
N SER A 145 6.20 -1.61 -14.17
CA SER A 145 5.84 -0.50 -13.32
C SER A 145 5.64 0.87 -13.97
N ILE A 146 4.62 1.61 -13.51
CA ILE A 146 4.42 3.03 -13.85
C ILE A 146 4.56 3.88 -12.59
N SER A 147 5.54 4.78 -12.55
CA SER A 147 5.65 5.78 -11.48
C SER A 147 4.65 6.91 -11.70
N SER A 148 3.90 7.27 -10.67
CA SER A 148 2.88 8.30 -10.75
C SER A 148 2.78 9.10 -9.45
N GLY A 149 2.86 10.43 -9.58
CA GLY A 149 2.49 11.37 -8.53
C GLY A 149 1.01 11.76 -8.58
N HIS A 150 0.18 11.02 -9.31
CA HIS A 150 -1.23 11.37 -9.51
C HIS A 150 -2.01 11.26 -8.18
N PRO A 151 -2.92 12.20 -7.87
CA PRO A 151 -3.65 12.20 -6.60
C PRO A 151 -4.43 10.91 -6.33
N ALA A 152 -4.98 10.25 -7.36
CA ALA A 152 -5.68 8.97 -7.21
C ALA A 152 -4.78 7.82 -6.72
N ILE A 153 -3.47 7.90 -6.94
CA ILE A 153 -2.50 6.92 -6.43
C ILE A 153 -2.02 7.33 -5.05
N LEU A 154 -1.67 8.60 -4.87
CA LEU A 154 -1.19 9.11 -3.59
C LEU A 154 -2.26 9.09 -2.48
N SER A 155 -3.55 9.10 -2.83
CA SER A 155 -4.65 9.02 -1.86
C SER A 155 -4.71 7.67 -1.16
N LEU A 156 -4.27 6.60 -1.82
CA LEU A 156 -4.14 5.28 -1.20
C LEU A 156 -3.25 5.31 0.04
N TYR A 157 -2.25 6.22 0.06
CA TYR A 157 -1.35 6.42 1.20
C TYR A 157 -1.84 7.52 2.16
N TYR A 158 -2.09 8.73 1.65
CA TYR A 158 -2.37 9.90 2.50
C TYR A 158 -3.81 9.98 3.02
N ASP A 159 -4.77 9.42 2.28
CA ASP A 159 -6.19 9.50 2.63
C ASP A 159 -6.68 8.22 3.36
N THR A 160 -5.77 7.33 3.77
CA THR A 160 -6.07 6.11 4.54
C THR A 160 -5.24 6.04 5.81
N ASP A 161 -5.43 4.99 6.61
CA ASP A 161 -4.64 4.79 7.84
C ASP A 161 -3.21 4.33 7.57
N VAL A 162 -2.86 4.04 6.31
CA VAL A 162 -1.52 3.61 5.88
C VAL A 162 -0.45 4.60 6.30
N VAL A 163 -0.68 5.91 6.14
CA VAL A 163 0.28 6.95 6.57
C VAL A 163 0.52 6.91 8.07
N GLY A 164 -0.54 6.72 8.87
CA GLY A 164 -0.45 6.64 10.32
C GLY A 164 0.26 5.38 10.80
N TYR A 165 -0.03 4.24 10.16
CA TYR A 165 0.71 2.99 10.36
C TYR A 165 2.19 3.16 10.05
N THR A 166 2.52 3.79 8.93
CA THR A 166 3.91 4.05 8.52
C THR A 166 4.64 4.91 9.56
N GLN A 167 4.00 5.98 10.04
CA GLN A 167 4.57 6.82 11.10
C GLN A 167 4.81 6.04 12.39
N SER A 168 3.81 5.28 12.86
CA SER A 168 3.93 4.51 14.10
C SER A 168 5.00 3.41 14.01
N LEU A 169 5.21 2.84 12.83
CA LEU A 169 6.25 1.84 12.60
C LEU A 169 7.65 2.44 12.56
N LEU A 170 7.83 3.59 11.88
CA LEU A 170 9.16 4.20 11.69
C LEU A 170 9.63 5.06 12.86
N HIS A 171 8.71 5.77 13.52
CA HIS A 171 9.05 6.72 14.59
C HIS A 171 8.64 6.24 15.99
N GLY A 172 7.89 5.14 16.09
CA GLY A 172 7.26 4.71 17.32
C GLY A 172 6.06 5.59 17.70
N ASN A 173 5.23 5.14 18.65
CA ASN A 173 4.18 6.00 19.21
C ASN A 173 4.85 7.05 20.09
N SER A 174 4.98 8.29 19.62
CA SER A 174 5.60 9.40 20.36
C SER A 174 4.78 9.91 21.55
N ASN A 175 3.92 9.09 22.15
CA ASN A 175 3.20 9.40 23.39
C ASN A 175 3.99 8.98 24.64
N TYR A 176 5.22 8.48 24.50
CA TYR A 176 6.08 8.13 25.62
C TYR A 176 6.89 9.36 26.06
N ASN A 177 6.35 10.09 27.06
CA ASN A 177 7.03 11.11 27.85
C ASN A 177 8.09 10.47 28.76
N ASP A 178 9.11 9.82 28.19
CA ASP A 178 10.23 9.30 28.95
C ASP A 178 11.55 9.81 28.38
N ASN A 179 12.04 10.90 28.98
CA ASN A 179 13.29 11.57 28.67
C ASN A 179 14.54 10.69 28.86
N HIS A 180 14.40 9.40 29.21
CA HIS A 180 15.52 8.56 29.60
C HIS A 180 15.83 7.35 28.71
N LYS A 181 15.08 7.08 27.63
CA LYS A 181 15.43 5.99 26.69
C LYS A 181 15.12 6.31 25.23
N ARG A 182 15.84 7.28 24.65
CA ARG A 182 16.05 7.41 23.19
C ARG A 182 16.93 6.25 22.67
N GLY A 183 16.40 5.03 22.78
CA GLY A 183 17.09 3.78 22.44
C GLY A 183 16.96 3.40 20.96
N LEU A 184 18.05 3.61 20.23
CA LEU A 184 18.54 2.79 19.11
C LEU A 184 17.86 2.81 17.72
N ILE A 185 16.65 3.34 17.51
CA ILE A 185 16.09 3.46 16.13
C ILE A 185 16.11 4.91 15.60
N THR A 186 16.21 5.93 16.45
CA THR A 186 16.20 7.35 16.04
C THR A 186 17.60 7.92 15.71
N ASN A 187 18.67 7.14 15.86
CA ASN A 187 20.05 7.65 15.77
C ASN A 187 20.60 7.81 14.35
N TYR A 188 19.84 7.46 13.29
CA TYR A 188 20.34 7.58 11.92
C TYR A 188 19.91 8.84 11.16
N ILE A 189 19.12 9.75 11.75
CA ILE A 189 18.64 10.94 11.02
C ILE A 189 19.04 12.29 11.66
N SER A 190 19.42 12.36 12.94
CA SER A 190 19.68 13.66 13.60
C SER A 190 21.14 14.13 13.67
N LYS A 191 22.12 13.42 13.09
CA LYS A 191 23.54 13.82 13.21
C LYS A 191 24.05 14.78 12.14
N ILE A 192 23.20 15.25 11.22
CA ILE A 192 23.55 16.34 10.31
C ILE A 192 22.69 17.55 10.70
N ASN A 193 23.31 18.48 11.44
CA ASN A 193 22.84 19.85 11.71
C ASN A 193 21.81 20.11 12.84
N GLY A 194 21.93 19.45 13.99
CA GLY A 194 21.64 20.08 15.30
C GLY A 194 20.33 20.86 15.47
N ILE A 195 19.24 20.46 14.81
CA ILE A 195 17.93 21.07 14.92
C ILE A 195 16.95 19.95 15.27
N ASP A 196 16.47 19.95 16.53
CA ASP A 196 15.27 19.20 16.96
C ASP A 196 14.06 19.82 16.23
N ARG A 197 13.85 19.43 14.97
CA ARG A 197 12.56 19.58 14.30
C ARG A 197 11.88 18.23 14.42
N MET A 198 10.70 18.21 15.04
CA MET A 198 9.75 17.13 14.92
C MET A 198 9.52 16.90 13.42
N GLU A 199 10.21 15.92 12.84
CA GLU A 199 10.37 15.85 11.39
C GLU A 199 9.02 15.64 10.74
N SER A 200 8.70 16.53 9.81
CA SER A 200 7.52 16.44 8.95
C SER A 200 7.42 15.05 8.34
N LEU A 201 6.20 14.51 8.26
CA LEU A 201 5.86 13.28 7.53
C LEU A 201 6.81 13.01 6.36
N PRO A 202 7.42 11.81 6.23
CA PRO A 202 8.18 11.47 5.04
C PRO A 202 7.27 11.65 3.83
N LYS A 203 7.61 12.63 2.99
CA LYS A 203 6.79 13.04 1.86
C LYS A 203 6.93 12.00 0.76
N VAL A 204 5.95 11.11 0.66
CA VAL A 204 5.77 10.25 -0.51
C VAL A 204 5.25 11.12 -1.65
N GLY A 205 6.12 11.41 -2.62
CA GLY A 205 5.77 12.23 -3.79
C GLY A 205 5.29 11.44 -5.00
N GLN A 206 5.54 10.12 -5.01
CA GLN A 206 5.22 9.23 -6.13
C GLN A 206 4.91 7.83 -5.60
N GLY A 207 4.03 7.11 -6.29
CA GLY A 207 3.81 5.67 -6.13
C GLY A 207 4.14 4.93 -7.42
N GLN A 208 4.49 3.64 -7.30
CA GLN A 208 4.76 2.76 -8.44
C GLN A 208 3.57 1.81 -8.61
N ILE A 209 3.00 1.75 -9.82
CA ILE A 209 1.91 0.82 -10.17
C ILE A 209 2.54 -0.45 -10.71
N ALA A 210 2.49 -1.56 -9.96
CA ALA A 210 3.14 -2.80 -10.35
C ALA A 210 2.15 -3.77 -11.05
N LEU A 211 2.28 -3.89 -12.37
CA LEU A 211 1.40 -4.72 -13.20
C LEU A 211 1.97 -6.12 -13.43
N ARG A 212 1.10 -7.13 -13.49
CA ARG A 212 1.42 -8.44 -14.07
C ARG A 212 0.28 -8.88 -14.99
N PHE A 213 0.57 -8.98 -16.28
CA PHE A 213 -0.39 -9.43 -17.28
C PHE A 213 -0.53 -10.95 -17.25
N PRO A 214 -1.71 -11.49 -17.63
CA PRO A 214 -1.90 -12.92 -17.85
C PRO A 214 -0.85 -13.51 -18.79
N ASP A 215 -0.23 -14.61 -18.37
CA ASP A 215 0.68 -15.42 -19.15
C ASP A 215 0.12 -16.84 -19.28
N LEU A 216 -0.90 -16.98 -20.15
CA LEU A 216 -1.66 -18.22 -20.31
C LEU A 216 -0.96 -19.24 -21.24
N ASN A 217 0.08 -18.80 -21.96
CA ASN A 217 0.75 -19.62 -22.98
C ASN A 217 1.70 -20.66 -22.38
N ASP A 218 2.25 -20.38 -21.19
CA ASP A 218 3.20 -21.23 -20.47
C ASP A 218 2.62 -21.81 -19.18
N MET A 219 1.33 -22.17 -19.18
CA MET A 219 0.72 -22.93 -18.08
C MET A 219 1.40 -24.31 -18.00
N PRO A 220 2.20 -24.58 -16.95
CA PRO A 220 2.99 -25.81 -16.90
C PRO A 220 2.07 -27.00 -16.69
N THR A 221 2.16 -27.98 -17.59
CA THR A 221 1.23 -29.10 -17.66
C THR A 221 1.48 -30.19 -16.61
N ASP A 222 2.70 -30.30 -16.05
CA ASP A 222 3.02 -31.32 -15.04
C ASP A 222 4.40 -31.18 -14.34
N ARG A 223 4.88 -29.96 -14.09
CA ARG A 223 6.17 -29.76 -13.37
C ARG A 223 6.01 -28.69 -12.30
N GLN A 224 6.53 -28.97 -11.10
CA GLN A 224 6.66 -28.03 -10.00
C GLN A 224 7.13 -26.68 -10.55
N ILE A 225 6.25 -25.69 -10.48
CA ILE A 225 6.53 -24.33 -10.92
C ILE A 225 7.43 -23.72 -9.84
N TYR A 226 8.73 -23.91 -10.00
CA TYR A 226 9.73 -23.40 -9.07
C TYR A 226 9.91 -21.91 -9.31
N ILE A 227 9.45 -21.07 -8.37
CA ILE A 227 9.62 -19.60 -8.43
C ILE A 227 10.79 -19.14 -7.56
N GLY A 228 11.56 -20.08 -7.01
CA GLY A 228 12.57 -19.83 -6.00
C GLY A 228 13.99 -19.68 -6.51
N GLY A 229 14.92 -19.90 -5.60
CA GLY A 229 16.33 -20.04 -5.93
C GLY A 229 17.07 -18.71 -5.87
N LYS A 230 17.66 -18.32 -7.00
CA LYS A 230 18.53 -17.15 -7.13
C LYS A 230 17.86 -15.97 -7.85
N HIS A 231 16.56 -16.08 -8.14
CA HIS A 231 15.80 -15.10 -8.92
C HIS A 231 15.22 -13.95 -8.08
N TRP A 232 15.43 -13.97 -6.77
CA TRP A 232 15.06 -12.87 -5.88
C TRP A 232 15.92 -11.63 -6.14
N HIS A 233 15.39 -10.47 -5.77
CA HIS A 233 16.13 -9.21 -5.72
C HIS A 233 15.83 -8.45 -4.43
N ILE A 234 16.67 -7.46 -4.14
CA ILE A 234 16.45 -6.43 -3.12
C ILE A 234 16.54 -5.10 -3.85
N ASP A 235 15.53 -4.25 -3.68
CA ASP A 235 15.47 -2.98 -4.38
C ASP A 235 16.70 -2.11 -4.12
N GLY A 236 17.19 -1.51 -5.20
CA GLY A 236 18.37 -0.65 -5.18
C GLY A 236 19.70 -1.40 -5.34
N ILE A 237 19.85 -2.61 -4.80
CA ILE A 237 21.14 -3.32 -4.76
C ILE A 237 21.71 -3.46 -6.17
N GLU A 238 20.95 -4.01 -7.11
CA GLU A 238 21.43 -4.22 -8.49
C GLU A 238 21.69 -2.91 -9.26
N LYS A 239 21.27 -1.77 -8.72
CA LYS A 239 21.47 -0.43 -9.29
C LYS A 239 22.59 0.34 -8.58
N GLY A 240 23.44 -0.36 -7.82
CA GLY A 240 24.52 0.26 -7.02
C GLY A 240 24.02 1.08 -5.83
N LYS A 241 22.72 1.00 -5.48
CA LYS A 241 22.12 1.74 -4.37
C LYS A 241 21.87 0.80 -3.20
N HIS A 242 22.39 1.12 -2.02
CA HIS A 242 22.18 0.25 -0.86
C HIS A 242 20.76 0.38 -0.27
N SER A 243 20.23 1.59 -0.05
CA SER A 243 18.93 1.79 0.60
C SER A 243 18.19 2.99 0.01
N ALA A 244 17.51 2.81 -1.13
CA ALA A 244 16.78 3.89 -1.79
C ALA A 244 15.52 4.35 -1.01
N PHE A 245 15.02 3.50 -0.10
CA PHE A 245 13.87 3.78 0.75
C PHE A 245 13.93 2.92 2.03
N THR A 246 13.08 3.23 3.02
CA THR A 246 13.08 2.56 4.34
C THR A 246 12.12 1.38 4.41
N ILE A 247 10.96 1.49 3.77
CA ILE A 247 9.91 0.48 3.77
C ILE A 247 9.17 0.48 2.42
N LEU A 248 8.86 -0.70 1.92
CA LEU A 248 7.98 -0.89 0.77
C LEU A 248 6.55 -1.09 1.28
N ILE A 249 5.60 -0.40 0.64
CA ILE A 249 4.18 -0.50 0.96
C ILE A 249 3.46 -0.87 -0.33
N GLY A 250 2.94 -2.09 -0.39
CA GLY A 250 2.11 -2.57 -1.49
C GLY A 250 0.64 -2.44 -1.15
N VAL A 251 -0.14 -1.88 -2.07
CA VAL A 251 -1.61 -1.80 -1.98
C VAL A 251 -2.18 -2.72 -3.04
N ALA A 252 -3.00 -3.71 -2.66
CA ALA A 252 -3.65 -4.57 -3.63
C ALA A 252 -4.83 -3.84 -4.29
N LEU A 253 -4.76 -3.64 -5.62
CA LEU A 253 -5.86 -3.08 -6.42
C LEU A 253 -6.65 -4.18 -7.14
N SER A 254 -6.20 -5.42 -7.05
CA SER A 254 -6.93 -6.61 -7.49
C SER A 254 -6.70 -7.78 -6.53
N ASP A 255 -7.64 -8.71 -6.54
CA ASP A 255 -7.57 -9.96 -5.79
C ASP A 255 -6.43 -10.85 -6.28
N GLN A 256 -5.70 -11.43 -5.33
CA GLN A 256 -4.51 -12.27 -5.47
C GLN A 256 -4.69 -13.47 -4.53
N LEU A 257 -5.72 -14.27 -4.77
CA LEU A 257 -6.21 -15.26 -3.79
C LEU A 257 -5.59 -16.65 -3.92
N TYR A 258 -4.87 -16.89 -5.00
CA TYR A 258 -4.26 -18.18 -5.29
C TYR A 258 -2.80 -18.00 -5.72
N PRO A 259 -1.95 -19.02 -5.49
CA PRO A 259 -0.60 -19.05 -6.06
C PRO A 259 -0.62 -18.75 -7.57
N PHE A 260 0.41 -18.06 -8.05
CA PHE A 260 0.59 -17.68 -9.45
C PHE A 260 -0.49 -16.76 -10.03
N TYR A 261 -1.12 -15.93 -9.20
CA TYR A 261 -1.96 -14.83 -9.68
C TYR A 261 -1.12 -13.54 -9.85
N GLY A 262 0.15 -13.71 -10.22
CA GLY A 262 1.12 -12.63 -10.30
C GLY A 262 1.55 -12.10 -8.94
N ASN A 263 1.32 -12.81 -7.85
CA ASN A 263 1.55 -12.40 -6.46
C ASN A 263 2.97 -11.84 -6.22
N LEU A 264 3.08 -10.89 -5.29
CA LEU A 264 4.36 -10.57 -4.65
C LEU A 264 4.84 -11.80 -3.85
N CYS A 265 6.09 -12.18 -4.05
CA CYS A 265 6.71 -13.31 -3.37
C CYS A 265 7.86 -12.79 -2.51
N VAL A 266 7.95 -13.25 -1.27
CA VAL A 266 8.98 -12.84 -0.30
C VAL A 266 9.71 -14.04 0.25
N HIS A 267 10.97 -13.85 0.66
CA HIS A 267 11.71 -14.81 1.46
C HIS A 267 11.71 -14.33 2.92
N PRO A 268 10.87 -14.88 3.81
CA PRO A 268 10.79 -14.43 5.20
C PRO A 268 12.14 -14.50 5.91
N GLY A 269 12.46 -13.48 6.71
CA GLY A 269 13.72 -13.40 7.47
C GLY A 269 14.95 -13.00 6.65
N SER A 270 14.85 -12.93 5.32
CA SER A 270 15.96 -12.57 4.44
C SER A 270 16.57 -11.19 4.73
N HIS A 271 15.81 -10.27 5.33
CA HIS A 271 16.29 -8.94 5.70
C HIS A 271 17.41 -8.93 6.75
N TYR A 272 17.52 -9.96 7.59
CA TYR A 272 18.65 -10.12 8.51
C TYR A 272 19.57 -11.27 8.13
N THR A 273 19.09 -12.36 7.51
CA THR A 273 19.97 -13.47 7.12
C THR A 273 20.91 -13.09 5.97
N LEU A 274 20.52 -12.17 5.09
CA LEU A 274 21.36 -11.64 4.02
C LEU A 274 22.22 -10.45 4.45
N GLN A 275 22.21 -10.05 5.72
CA GLN A 275 22.88 -8.82 6.17
C GLN A 275 24.37 -8.78 5.79
N SER A 276 25.10 -9.87 5.93
CA SER A 276 26.52 -9.94 5.57
C SER A 276 26.75 -9.70 4.08
N LEU A 277 25.96 -10.36 3.22
CA LEU A 277 26.00 -10.19 1.77
C LEU A 277 25.68 -8.76 1.35
N VAL A 278 24.64 -8.18 1.94
CA VAL A 278 24.20 -6.81 1.67
C VAL A 278 25.26 -5.79 2.10
N LYS A 279 25.93 -6.01 3.25
CA LYS A 279 27.04 -5.17 3.71
C LYS A 279 28.25 -5.26 2.78
N GLU A 280 28.65 -6.47 2.41
CA GLU A 280 29.76 -6.71 1.48
C GLU A 280 29.53 -5.97 0.17
N PHE A 281 28.34 -6.11 -0.41
CA PHE A 281 27.95 -5.37 -1.60
C PHE A 281 28.07 -3.85 -1.42
N ALA A 282 27.52 -3.32 -0.32
CA ALA A 282 27.56 -1.88 -0.04
C ALA A 282 29.00 -1.35 0.02
N PHE A 283 29.88 -2.05 0.75
CA PHE A 283 31.29 -1.68 0.87
C PHE A 283 32.01 -1.72 -0.47
N SER A 284 31.76 -2.74 -1.29
CA SER A 284 32.37 -2.85 -2.62
C SER A 284 31.87 -1.77 -3.59
N THR A 285 30.60 -1.36 -3.49
CA THR A 285 30.09 -0.24 -4.29
C THR A 285 30.62 1.12 -3.85
N MET A 286 30.82 1.35 -2.54
CA MET A 286 31.36 2.61 -2.02
C MET A 286 32.81 2.87 -2.46
N GLY A 287 33.60 1.83 -2.74
CA GLY A 287 34.96 1.98 -3.26
C GLY A 287 35.05 2.34 -4.75
N LEU A 288 33.92 2.42 -5.46
CA LEU A 288 33.83 2.64 -6.91
C LEU A 288 33.10 3.94 -7.28
N ILE A 289 32.71 4.76 -6.30
CA ILE A 289 31.97 6.01 -6.52
C ILE A 289 32.98 7.10 -6.91
N ASP A 290 33.15 7.31 -8.21
CA ASP A 290 33.57 8.59 -8.79
C ASP A 290 32.27 9.34 -9.13
N ASP A 291 32.11 10.56 -8.60
CA ASP A 291 30.82 11.24 -8.33
C ASP A 291 29.91 11.54 -9.55
N ASP A 292 30.30 11.21 -10.77
CA ASP A 292 29.66 11.76 -11.99
C ASP A 292 29.32 10.74 -13.09
N LYS A 293 29.29 9.44 -12.79
CA LYS A 293 28.78 8.43 -13.74
C LYS A 293 27.76 7.52 -13.07
N ASP A 294 26.57 7.44 -13.67
CA ASP A 294 25.70 6.27 -13.59
C ASP A 294 26.51 5.10 -14.16
N ILE A 295 27.39 4.52 -13.33
CA ILE A 295 28.05 3.29 -13.69
C ILE A 295 26.93 2.25 -13.57
N SER A 296 26.41 1.79 -14.71
CA SER A 296 25.84 0.45 -14.79
C SER A 296 26.97 -0.51 -14.44
N ILE A 297 27.25 -0.65 -13.15
CA ILE A 297 28.18 -1.64 -12.69
C ILE A 297 27.42 -2.92 -12.97
N ASP A 298 27.78 -3.62 -14.04
CA ASP A 298 27.80 -5.08 -14.05
C ASP A 298 28.68 -5.49 -12.85
N SER A 299 28.16 -5.30 -11.64
CA SER A 299 28.91 -5.43 -10.41
C SER A 299 29.23 -6.90 -10.30
N PRO A 300 30.51 -7.29 -10.38
CA PRO A 300 30.88 -8.70 -10.45
C PRO A 300 30.45 -9.50 -9.21
N LEU A 301 29.97 -8.83 -8.17
CA LEU A 301 29.77 -9.37 -6.83
C LEU A 301 28.37 -9.94 -6.60
N ILE A 302 27.32 -9.35 -7.17
CA ILE A 302 25.95 -9.91 -7.10
C ILE A 302 25.35 -9.93 -8.50
N ASN A 303 25.73 -10.93 -9.29
CA ASN A 303 24.96 -11.33 -10.46
C ASN A 303 24.10 -12.56 -10.11
N HIS A 304 23.13 -12.92 -10.97
CA HIS A 304 22.26 -14.07 -10.73
C HIS A 304 23.02 -15.37 -10.42
N LYS A 305 24.29 -15.51 -10.83
CA LYS A 305 25.11 -16.70 -10.56
C LYS A 305 25.69 -16.69 -9.14
N SER A 306 26.01 -15.52 -8.57
CA SER A 306 26.61 -15.39 -7.23
C SER A 306 25.59 -15.25 -6.08
N LYS A 307 24.31 -14.98 -6.37
CA LYS A 307 23.27 -14.95 -5.33
C LYS A 307 23.14 -16.32 -4.63
N PRO A 308 23.00 -16.36 -3.29
CA PRO A 308 22.59 -17.58 -2.62
C PRO A 308 21.20 -18.02 -3.08
N ASP A 309 21.02 -19.34 -3.09
CA ASP A 309 19.71 -19.96 -3.25
C ASP A 309 18.94 -19.81 -1.94
N LEU A 310 17.77 -19.15 -1.98
CA LEU A 310 16.92 -18.94 -0.81
C LEU A 310 15.73 -19.90 -0.75
N GLY A 311 15.73 -20.95 -1.58
CA GLY A 311 14.64 -21.91 -1.70
C GLY A 311 13.38 -21.30 -2.31
N GLU A 312 12.23 -21.88 -2.00
CA GLU A 312 10.92 -21.41 -2.44
C GLU A 312 10.46 -20.19 -1.63
N PRO A 313 9.99 -19.12 -2.28
CA PRO A 313 9.45 -17.95 -1.60
C PRO A 313 8.02 -18.21 -1.09
N VAL A 314 7.57 -17.38 -0.17
CA VAL A 314 6.15 -17.28 0.20
C VAL A 314 5.45 -16.33 -0.76
N GLN A 315 4.42 -16.82 -1.46
CA GLN A 315 3.54 -15.97 -2.26
C GLN A 315 2.51 -15.28 -1.35
N ILE A 316 2.47 -13.96 -1.39
CA ILE A 316 1.58 -13.17 -0.55
C ILE A 316 0.20 -13.12 -1.21
N LEU A 317 -0.80 -13.65 -0.49
CA LEU A 317 -2.19 -13.64 -0.94
C LEU A 317 -2.94 -12.43 -0.36
N LEU A 318 -3.53 -11.63 -1.23
CA LEU A 318 -4.15 -10.36 -0.90
C LEU A 318 -5.55 -10.26 -1.49
N HIS A 319 -6.49 -9.74 -0.71
CA HIS A 319 -7.73 -9.19 -1.24
C HIS A 319 -7.51 -7.74 -1.68
N THR A 320 -8.32 -7.29 -2.61
CA THR A 320 -8.41 -5.89 -3.01
C THR A 320 -8.62 -5.02 -1.76
N GLY A 321 -7.77 -4.00 -1.60
CA GLY A 321 -7.78 -3.09 -0.45
C GLY A 321 -6.94 -3.52 0.75
N ASP A 322 -6.32 -4.69 0.70
CA ASP A 322 -5.27 -5.08 1.63
C ASP A 322 -3.98 -4.29 1.38
N VAL A 323 -3.20 -4.12 2.44
CA VAL A 323 -1.91 -3.43 2.41
C VAL A 323 -0.84 -4.35 2.96
N VAL A 324 0.23 -4.55 2.20
CA VAL A 324 1.43 -5.26 2.63
C VAL A 324 2.54 -4.25 2.94
N PHE A 325 3.14 -4.38 4.11
CA PHE A 325 4.36 -3.67 4.49
C PHE A 325 5.53 -4.65 4.38
N VAL A 326 6.61 -4.23 3.74
CA VAL A 326 7.81 -5.06 3.53
C VAL A 326 9.05 -4.23 3.86
N HIS A 327 9.90 -4.76 4.73
CA HIS A 327 11.18 -4.17 5.04
C HIS A 327 12.04 -4.12 3.76
N HIS A 328 12.66 -2.97 3.45
CA HIS A 328 13.37 -2.73 2.19
C HIS A 328 14.55 -3.68 1.89
N LYS A 329 14.92 -4.54 2.84
CA LYS A 329 15.97 -5.57 2.70
C LYS A 329 15.44 -6.99 2.55
N VAL A 330 14.13 -7.19 2.54
CA VAL A 330 13.57 -8.51 2.25
C VAL A 330 13.81 -8.83 0.78
N ALA A 331 14.46 -9.96 0.54
CA ALA A 331 14.58 -10.55 -0.78
C ALA A 331 13.19 -10.95 -1.28
N HIS A 332 12.84 -10.47 -2.47
CA HIS A 332 11.51 -10.66 -3.03
C HIS A 332 11.55 -10.76 -4.56
N LEU A 333 10.43 -11.15 -5.14
CA LEU A 333 10.22 -11.25 -6.58
C LEU A 333 8.71 -11.24 -6.90
N GLY A 334 8.36 -11.16 -8.18
CA GLY A 334 6.99 -11.37 -8.63
C GLY A 334 6.84 -12.78 -9.21
N SER A 335 5.76 -13.47 -8.86
CA SER A 335 5.38 -14.71 -9.56
C SER A 335 4.79 -14.42 -10.94
N THR A 336 4.77 -15.44 -11.79
CA THR A 336 3.99 -15.45 -13.03
C THR A 336 2.50 -15.29 -12.73
N ASN A 337 1.76 -14.67 -13.65
CA ASN A 337 0.31 -14.52 -13.53
C ASN A 337 -0.41 -15.47 -14.50
N TYR A 338 -0.90 -16.58 -13.97
CA TYR A 338 -1.69 -17.57 -14.69
C TYR A 338 -3.20 -17.33 -14.60
N SER A 339 -3.64 -16.26 -13.94
CA SER A 339 -5.05 -15.87 -13.96
C SER A 339 -5.42 -15.17 -15.27
N SER A 340 -6.71 -15.06 -15.56
CA SER A 340 -7.22 -14.32 -16.73
C SER A 340 -7.16 -12.81 -16.58
N ASP A 341 -6.92 -12.30 -15.37
CA ASP A 341 -7.00 -10.88 -15.05
C ASP A 341 -5.61 -10.26 -14.87
N ILE A 342 -5.49 -8.97 -15.17
CA ILE A 342 -4.25 -8.21 -14.88
C ILE A 342 -4.16 -8.00 -13.37
N ARG A 343 -3.08 -8.46 -12.73
CA ARG A 343 -2.78 -8.13 -11.34
C ARG A 343 -2.32 -6.68 -11.23
N ARG A 344 -2.88 -5.95 -10.27
CA ARG A 344 -2.65 -4.51 -10.05
C ARG A 344 -2.32 -4.18 -8.60
#